data_AF-A0A2N2PH64-F1
#
_entry.id   AF-A0A2N2PH64-F1
#
_cell.length_a   1.000
_cell.length_b   1.000
_cell.length_c   1.000
_cell.angle_alpha   90.00
_cell.angle_beta   90.00
_cell.angle_gamma   90.00
#
_symmetry.space_group_name_H-M   'P 1'
#
loop_
_entity.id
_entity.type
_entity.pdbx_description
1 polymer ?
#
loop_
_entity_poly.entity_id
_entity_poly.type
_entity_poly.pdbx_seq_one_letter_code
_entity_poly.pdbx_strand_id
1 'polypeptide(L)'
;MRHWINNFGLILALLIVLTGAKSVYANPPQPISITSLDPSPLKADLQPQLGTTRSQAVQVQTGALNQIAENLSASSVEIPAYFQVFENIGFTAYFAARETTLQGGYILTGSLNQEKEAYITVVSNGDVIGAILNYHGVQYHLEYTKDQQYRFVEIDQTQFPLEADSLIPQIAQDSFVEIPMDEIPLADSNNMIDIMVVYTDDARAASGSTLVIQNLIDLAVSETNTGYQRSGVNHRFRLVHTAEIDFDETNLNWTTALSQITSQDGVADQVRTWRDTYGADLVVTIVNNTTYCGIGWLMTNLNGFDSYGYSLVSRVCATGYYSFAHETGHNMGAHHERASAGTAIYPYAYGYQAPDRSFRTIMAYNCSNGCPRINNWANPEVYINGQPTGILSSAENASDNRLTLNNTAYTVANFRQASLPAPTALSTTETTLTRIGLSFIDSAANETGFYMERSINGGAWSRIATLPANTTTFTDSSMTCSTSLAYRVKAYNANSESAYSNILTINCSAPPAVNEIQTSSSVASIMLAWDDVDGETAYIIEQSFDQAKSWNTIATLSADTTAFTLAGLEPNSNYTFRICTTNPYGDQASDPITISTMNTAIFLPLLLK
;
A
#
# COMPACT_ATOMS: atom_id res chain seq x y z
N MET A 1 9.90 1.04 74.07
CA MET A 1 9.06 -0.05 73.53
C MET A 1 8.23 0.51 72.39
N ARG A 2 8.49 0.02 71.15
CA ARG A 2 7.72 0.10 69.88
C ARG A 2 7.44 1.51 69.29
N HIS A 3 8.17 1.99 68.27
CA HIS A 3 8.12 1.68 66.80
C HIS A 3 6.98 2.45 66.07
N TRP A 4 7.13 3.20 64.96
CA TRP A 4 8.22 3.55 64.01
C TRP A 4 7.69 4.61 62.97
N ILE A 5 8.61 5.43 62.38
CA ILE A 5 8.63 5.98 60.97
C ILE A 5 7.69 7.16 60.61
N ASN A 6 8.07 8.26 59.91
CA ASN A 6 9.33 8.79 59.35
C ASN A 6 9.16 10.27 58.87
N ASN A 7 10.23 11.06 59.07
CA ASN A 7 10.92 12.03 58.19
C ASN A 7 10.21 13.11 57.31
N PHE A 8 10.48 14.37 57.70
CA PHE A 8 11.15 15.47 56.97
C PHE A 8 10.77 15.80 55.50
N GLY A 9 10.32 17.05 55.29
CA GLY A 9 10.42 17.79 54.03
C GLY A 9 10.75 19.27 54.30
N LEU A 10 12.02 19.65 54.13
CA LEU A 10 12.53 21.02 54.22
C LEU A 10 12.16 21.82 52.96
N ILE A 11 11.76 23.08 53.16
CA ILE A 11 11.60 24.09 52.11
C ILE A 11 12.99 24.56 51.68
N LEU A 12 13.33 24.39 50.40
CA LEU A 12 14.50 25.01 49.77
C LEU A 12 14.04 25.80 48.54
N ALA A 13 14.21 27.12 48.61
CA ALA A 13 14.03 28.03 47.49
C ALA A 13 15.16 27.81 46.47
N LEU A 14 14.79 27.64 45.20
CA LEU A 14 15.74 27.73 44.09
C LEU A 14 15.29 28.86 43.15
N LEU A 15 16.15 29.88 43.07
CA LEU A 15 16.11 30.93 42.05
C LEU A 15 16.09 30.28 40.66
N ILE A 16 15.07 30.57 39.85
CA ILE A 16 15.18 30.43 38.39
C ILE A 16 15.52 31.80 37.84
N VAL A 17 16.76 31.91 37.34
CA VAL A 17 17.22 33.01 36.51
C VAL A 17 16.38 33.01 35.23
N LEU A 18 15.55 34.03 35.06
CA LEU A 18 14.88 34.34 33.79
C LEU A 18 15.96 34.78 32.77
N THR A 19 16.59 33.81 32.11
CA THR A 19 17.21 34.07 30.81
C THR A 19 16.08 34.23 29.81
N GLY A 20 15.88 35.46 29.33
CA GLY A 20 14.96 35.75 28.24
C GLY A 20 15.42 35.08 26.95
N ALA A 21 15.08 33.80 26.78
CA ALA A 21 14.91 33.23 25.47
C ALA A 21 13.55 33.70 24.98
N LYS A 22 13.54 34.77 24.15
CA LYS A 22 12.41 35.00 23.25
C LYS A 22 12.25 33.68 22.49
N SER A 23 11.16 32.95 22.73
CA SER A 23 10.65 32.01 21.76
C SER A 23 10.47 32.81 20.48
N VAL A 24 11.37 32.62 19.52
CA VAL A 24 11.13 33.02 18.15
C VAL A 24 9.92 32.20 17.75
N TYR A 25 8.73 32.81 17.80
CA TYR A 25 7.60 32.29 17.05
C TYR A 25 8.07 32.30 15.60
N ALA A 26 8.52 31.14 15.11
CA ALA A 26 8.73 30.96 13.70
C ALA A 26 7.41 31.33 13.04
N ASN A 27 7.45 32.22 12.04
CA ASN A 27 6.25 32.51 11.25
C ASN A 27 5.66 31.16 10.79
N PRO A 28 4.34 30.97 10.86
CA PRO A 28 3.73 29.77 10.31
C PRO A 28 4.21 29.61 8.86
N PRO A 29 4.58 28.39 8.45
CA PRO A 29 5.08 28.14 7.11
C PRO A 29 4.10 28.72 6.08
N GLN A 30 4.62 29.51 5.14
CA GLN A 30 3.79 30.05 4.06
C GLN A 30 3.22 28.88 3.25
N PRO A 31 1.93 28.93 2.86
CA PRO A 31 1.34 27.86 2.06
C PRO A 31 2.10 27.64 0.74
N ILE A 32 2.39 26.38 0.42
CA ILE A 32 2.99 26.03 -0.87
C ILE A 32 1.89 26.02 -1.93
N SER A 33 2.06 26.79 -3.01
CA SER A 33 1.09 26.80 -4.11
C SER A 33 1.11 25.46 -4.85
N ILE A 34 -0.01 24.75 -4.83
CA ILE A 34 -0.20 23.46 -5.50
C ILE A 34 -0.80 23.62 -6.88
N THR A 35 -1.79 24.50 -7.01
CA THR A 35 -2.41 24.79 -8.31
C THR A 35 -2.36 26.27 -8.65
N SER A 36 -2.27 26.56 -9.95
CA SER A 36 -2.36 27.92 -10.50
C SER A 36 -3.18 27.88 -11.78
N LEU A 37 -3.86 28.99 -12.12
CA LEU A 37 -4.64 29.07 -13.35
C LEU A 37 -3.74 28.82 -14.58
N ASP A 38 -4.22 28.01 -15.51
CA ASP A 38 -3.57 27.82 -16.81
C ASP A 38 -4.13 28.86 -17.79
N PRO A 39 -3.31 29.79 -18.30
CA PRO A 39 -3.74 30.79 -19.28
C PRO A 39 -3.89 30.21 -20.70
N SER A 40 -3.54 28.95 -20.93
CA SER A 40 -3.62 28.30 -22.23
C SER A 40 -5.07 28.22 -22.74
N PRO A 41 -5.30 28.26 -24.07
CA PRO A 41 -6.65 28.12 -24.63
C PRO A 41 -7.33 26.84 -24.16
N LEU A 42 -8.62 26.92 -23.81
CA LEU A 42 -9.38 25.76 -23.38
C LEU A 42 -9.48 24.75 -24.54
N LYS A 43 -8.97 23.53 -24.34
CA LYS A 43 -9.17 22.42 -25.27
C LYS A 43 -10.63 21.98 -25.31
N ALA A 44 -11.02 21.28 -26.37
CA ALA A 44 -12.40 20.84 -26.58
C ALA A 44 -12.89 19.87 -25.49
N ASP A 45 -11.99 19.09 -24.89
CA ASP A 45 -12.31 18.18 -23.79
C ASP A 45 -12.62 18.91 -22.47
N LEU A 46 -12.31 20.21 -22.37
CA LEU A 46 -12.55 21.07 -21.20
C LEU A 46 -13.97 21.65 -21.12
N GLN A 47 -14.83 21.33 -22.09
CA GLN A 47 -16.25 21.67 -22.02
C GLN A 47 -16.92 20.99 -20.80
N PRO A 48 -17.94 21.62 -20.18
CA PRO A 48 -18.65 21.05 -19.05
C PRO A 48 -19.19 19.65 -19.36
N GLN A 49 -18.89 18.68 -18.50
CA GLN A 49 -19.44 17.33 -18.57
C GLN A 49 -20.71 17.23 -17.73
N LEU A 50 -21.42 16.10 -17.83
CA LEU A 50 -22.59 15.83 -16.97
C LEU A 50 -22.20 16.01 -15.50
N GLY A 51 -23.01 16.77 -14.74
CA GLY A 51 -22.70 17.06 -13.34
C GLY A 51 -21.73 18.22 -13.13
N THR A 52 -21.42 19.02 -14.16
CA THR A 52 -20.52 20.18 -14.07
C THR A 52 -21.24 21.49 -14.36
N THR A 53 -21.12 22.47 -13.45
CA THR A 53 -21.59 23.85 -13.69
C THR A 53 -20.60 24.63 -14.55
N ARG A 54 -19.32 24.57 -14.20
CA ARG A 54 -18.23 25.27 -14.86
C ARG A 54 -16.91 24.56 -14.65
N SER A 55 -15.94 24.84 -15.54
CA SER A 55 -14.60 24.28 -15.51
C SER A 55 -13.54 25.39 -15.60
N GLN A 56 -12.35 25.13 -15.06
CA GLN A 56 -11.18 26.01 -15.15
C GLN A 56 -9.92 25.17 -15.33
N ALA A 57 -9.16 25.44 -16.40
CA ALA A 57 -7.85 24.82 -16.60
C ALA A 57 -6.86 25.32 -15.54
N VAL A 58 -6.05 24.41 -15.01
CA VAL A 58 -5.02 24.70 -14.00
C VAL A 58 -3.73 23.93 -14.29
N GLN A 59 -2.63 24.46 -13.79
CA GLN A 59 -1.35 23.78 -13.67
C GLN A 59 -1.22 23.20 -12.26
N VAL A 60 -0.61 22.02 -12.13
CA VAL A 60 -0.43 21.31 -10.85
C VAL A 60 1.05 21.10 -10.56
N GLN A 61 1.48 21.50 -9.36
CA GLN A 61 2.84 21.32 -8.86
C GLN A 61 2.98 19.95 -8.19
N THR A 62 3.08 18.89 -8.99
CA THR A 62 3.15 17.49 -8.51
C THR A 62 4.29 17.27 -7.51
N GLY A 63 5.48 17.83 -7.77
CA GLY A 63 6.63 17.73 -6.88
C GLY A 63 6.40 18.35 -5.49
N ALA A 64 5.61 19.43 -5.41
CA ALA A 64 5.25 20.04 -4.13
C ALA A 64 4.29 19.15 -3.33
N LEU A 65 3.31 18.51 -4.00
CA LEU A 65 2.43 17.54 -3.33
C LEU A 65 3.19 16.31 -2.85
N ASN A 66 4.12 15.78 -3.64
CA ASN A 66 4.97 14.65 -3.24
C ASN A 66 5.79 15.01 -1.98
N GLN A 67 6.36 16.21 -1.95
CA GLN A 67 7.07 16.70 -0.76
C GLN A 67 6.16 16.78 0.47
N ILE A 68 4.92 17.23 0.32
CA ILE A 68 3.94 17.27 1.43
C ILE A 68 3.62 15.85 1.90
N ALA A 69 3.38 14.91 0.98
CA ALA A 69 3.09 13.52 1.30
C ALA A 69 4.26 12.85 2.05
N GLU A 70 5.50 13.06 1.60
CA GLU A 70 6.71 12.54 2.26
C GLU A 70 6.90 13.15 3.67
N ASN A 71 6.65 14.45 3.84
CA ASN A 71 6.78 15.11 5.14
C ASN A 71 5.76 14.61 6.16
N LEU A 72 4.53 14.32 5.73
CA LEU A 72 3.50 13.70 6.57
C LEU A 72 3.90 12.31 7.06
N SER A 73 4.68 11.57 6.27
CA SER A 73 5.24 10.28 6.69
C SER A 73 6.41 10.41 7.67
N ALA A 74 7.21 11.48 7.56
CA ALA A 74 8.44 11.64 8.33
C ALA A 74 8.29 12.47 9.63
N SER A 75 7.31 13.35 9.70
CA SER A 75 7.14 14.30 10.81
C SER A 75 5.67 14.69 11.00
N SER A 76 5.35 15.24 12.17
CA SER A 76 4.04 15.85 12.45
C SER A 76 3.94 17.33 12.07
N VAL A 77 4.90 17.84 11.27
CA VAL A 77 4.89 19.24 10.84
C VAL A 77 3.95 19.42 9.67
N GLU A 78 2.85 20.13 9.92
CA GLU A 78 1.86 20.44 8.90
C GLU A 78 2.36 21.55 7.96
N ILE A 79 2.46 21.24 6.68
CA ILE A 79 2.81 22.19 5.62
C ILE A 79 1.52 22.56 4.88
N PRO A 80 1.00 23.79 5.04
CA PRO A 80 -0.23 24.19 4.38
C PRO A 80 -0.04 24.24 2.86
N ALA A 81 -1.08 23.84 2.12
CA ALA A 81 -1.04 23.71 0.67
C ALA A 81 -2.12 24.58 0.04
N TYR A 82 -1.75 25.53 -0.83
CA TYR A 82 -2.71 26.44 -1.45
C TYR A 82 -3.17 25.94 -2.82
N PHE A 83 -4.48 25.79 -2.99
CA PHE A 83 -5.13 25.41 -4.24
C PHE A 83 -5.86 26.61 -4.83
N GLN A 84 -5.35 27.16 -5.94
CA GLN A 84 -6.13 28.05 -6.80
C GLN A 84 -7.10 27.22 -7.65
N VAL A 85 -8.41 27.43 -7.46
CA VAL A 85 -9.47 26.64 -8.12
C VAL A 85 -10.06 27.39 -9.32
N PHE A 86 -10.53 28.62 -9.09
CA PHE A 86 -11.01 29.57 -10.12
C PHE A 86 -10.36 30.93 -9.91
N GLU A 87 -10.51 31.86 -10.85
CA GLU A 87 -9.95 33.22 -10.73
C GLU A 87 -10.25 33.90 -9.38
N ASN A 88 -11.45 33.67 -8.84
CA ASN A 88 -11.92 34.25 -7.59
C ASN A 88 -12.06 33.24 -6.43
N ILE A 89 -11.60 31.99 -6.61
CA ILE A 89 -11.78 30.92 -5.62
C ILE A 89 -10.45 30.20 -5.41
N GLY A 90 -9.99 30.19 -4.17
CA GLY A 90 -8.85 29.39 -3.74
C GLY A 90 -8.99 28.98 -2.28
N PHE A 91 -8.33 27.88 -1.91
CA PHE A 91 -8.40 27.30 -0.58
C PHE A 91 -7.02 26.92 -0.06
N THR A 92 -6.82 27.01 1.24
CA THR A 92 -5.62 26.46 1.90
C THR A 92 -5.98 25.12 2.55
N ALA A 93 -5.35 24.06 2.09
CA ALA A 93 -5.49 22.71 2.63
C ALA A 93 -4.50 22.46 3.77
N TYR A 94 -5.00 21.71 4.76
CA TYR A 94 -4.34 21.32 6.00
C TYR A 94 -4.50 19.80 6.12
N PHE A 95 -3.49 19.07 5.63
CA PHE A 95 -3.52 17.60 5.52
C PHE A 95 -3.17 16.96 6.86
N ALA A 96 -4.04 16.05 7.31
CA ALA A 96 -3.94 15.40 8.61
C ALA A 96 -3.60 13.90 8.52
N ALA A 97 -3.86 13.27 7.37
CA ALA A 97 -3.58 11.86 7.18
C ALA A 97 -3.06 11.57 5.77
N ARG A 98 -2.24 10.52 5.69
CA ARG A 98 -1.73 9.92 4.46
C ARG A 98 -2.00 8.42 4.48
N GLU A 99 -2.47 7.91 3.36
CA GLU A 99 -2.61 6.47 3.09
C GLU A 99 -1.92 6.12 1.78
N THR A 100 -1.62 4.84 1.56
CA THR A 100 -1.00 4.33 0.34
C THR A 100 -2.09 3.73 -0.56
N THR A 101 -2.03 3.99 -1.86
CA THR A 101 -2.95 3.37 -2.83
C THR A 101 -2.43 1.98 -3.25
N LEU A 102 -3.28 1.15 -3.86
CA LEU A 102 -2.86 -0.15 -4.40
C LEU A 102 -1.81 -0.03 -5.52
N GLN A 103 -1.70 1.13 -6.17
CA GLN A 103 -0.73 1.39 -7.23
C GLN A 103 0.61 1.94 -6.69
N GLY A 104 0.81 1.95 -5.36
CA GLY A 104 2.02 2.50 -4.74
C GLY A 104 2.05 4.03 -4.68
N GLY A 105 0.91 4.67 -4.93
CA GLY A 105 0.69 6.10 -4.81
C GLY A 105 0.31 6.52 -3.39
N TYR A 106 -0.37 7.66 -3.26
CA TYR A 106 -0.83 8.16 -1.96
C TYR A 106 -2.20 8.79 -2.00
N ILE A 107 -2.88 8.76 -0.85
CA ILE A 107 -4.12 9.48 -0.56
C ILE A 107 -3.84 10.44 0.58
N LEU A 108 -4.13 11.72 0.41
CA LEU A 108 -4.05 12.73 1.46
C LEU A 108 -5.46 13.20 1.82
N THR A 109 -5.78 13.23 3.10
CA THR A 109 -7.05 13.78 3.60
C THR A 109 -6.79 14.90 4.60
N GLY A 110 -7.64 15.93 4.56
CA GLY A 110 -7.43 17.14 5.34
C GLY A 110 -8.63 18.06 5.39
N SER A 111 -8.43 19.21 6.03
CA SER A 111 -9.40 20.30 6.11
C SER A 111 -9.05 21.45 5.17
N LEU A 112 -10.05 22.25 4.80
CA LEU A 112 -9.87 23.47 4.01
C LEU A 112 -10.07 24.69 4.91
N ASN A 113 -9.16 25.66 4.83
CA ASN A 113 -9.17 26.91 5.59
C ASN A 113 -9.30 26.72 7.12
N GLN A 114 -8.89 25.56 7.65
CA GLN A 114 -9.08 25.13 9.04
C GLN A 114 -10.55 25.09 9.49
N GLU A 115 -11.48 24.95 8.54
CA GLU A 115 -12.90 24.84 8.83
C GLU A 115 -13.31 23.37 9.00
N LYS A 116 -14.03 23.07 10.08
CA LYS A 116 -14.37 21.69 10.47
C LYS A 116 -15.21 20.94 9.42
N GLU A 117 -16.10 21.65 8.73
CA GLU A 117 -17.03 21.06 7.75
C GLU A 117 -16.49 21.09 6.32
N ALA A 118 -15.36 21.76 6.07
CA ALA A 118 -14.74 21.85 4.76
C ALA A 118 -13.54 20.90 4.69
N TYR A 119 -13.56 20.00 3.72
CA TYR A 119 -12.59 18.92 3.64
C TYR A 119 -12.02 18.77 2.23
N ILE A 120 -10.85 18.14 2.17
CA ILE A 120 -10.15 17.83 0.93
C ILE A 120 -9.62 16.40 0.97
N THR A 121 -9.78 15.72 -0.16
CA THR A 121 -9.11 14.47 -0.46
C THR A 121 -8.29 14.66 -1.73
N VAL A 122 -7.02 14.25 -1.71
CA VAL A 122 -6.14 14.21 -2.87
C VAL A 122 -5.67 12.78 -3.05
N VAL A 123 -5.71 12.27 -4.28
CA VAL A 123 -5.14 10.98 -4.66
C VAL A 123 -4.07 11.23 -5.71
N SER A 124 -2.95 10.51 -5.61
CA SER A 124 -1.91 10.48 -6.62
C SER A 124 -1.56 9.04 -6.95
N ASN A 125 -1.72 8.64 -8.20
CA ASN A 125 -1.27 7.35 -8.74
C ASN A 125 -0.34 7.60 -9.93
N GLY A 126 0.95 7.29 -9.76
CA GLY A 126 1.98 7.72 -10.71
C GLY A 126 2.01 9.24 -10.84
N ASP A 127 1.94 9.74 -12.08
CA ASP A 127 1.92 11.18 -12.38
C ASP A 127 0.52 11.80 -12.46
N VAL A 128 -0.53 11.02 -12.16
CA VAL A 128 -1.93 11.47 -12.24
C VAL A 128 -2.43 11.81 -10.85
N ILE A 129 -2.88 13.06 -10.68
CA ILE A 129 -3.45 13.58 -9.44
C ILE A 129 -4.95 13.83 -9.60
N GLY A 130 -5.75 13.33 -8.67
CA GLY A 130 -7.16 13.67 -8.53
C GLY A 130 -7.41 14.34 -7.19
N ALA A 131 -8.41 15.21 -7.09
CA ALA A 131 -8.81 15.77 -5.80
C ALA A 131 -10.29 16.09 -5.72
N ILE A 132 -10.86 15.99 -4.53
CA ILE A 132 -12.21 16.46 -4.19
C ILE A 132 -12.07 17.48 -3.07
N LEU A 133 -12.52 18.70 -3.30
CA LEU A 133 -12.61 19.76 -2.31
C LEU A 133 -14.09 20.03 -2.04
N ASN A 134 -14.52 19.93 -0.79
CA ASN A 134 -15.87 20.31 -0.38
C ASN A 134 -15.80 21.52 0.55
N TYR A 135 -16.44 22.61 0.14
CA TYR A 135 -16.54 23.84 0.92
C TYR A 135 -18.01 24.24 1.06
N HIS A 136 -18.57 24.09 2.26
CA HIS A 136 -19.96 24.44 2.58
C HIS A 136 -20.99 23.79 1.64
N GLY A 137 -20.75 22.52 1.26
CA GLY A 137 -21.65 21.75 0.40
C GLY A 137 -21.44 21.97 -1.10
N VAL A 138 -20.59 22.91 -1.51
CA VAL A 138 -20.15 23.07 -2.90
C VAL A 138 -18.89 22.23 -3.11
N GLN A 139 -18.85 21.48 -4.20
CA GLN A 139 -17.75 20.56 -4.50
C GLN A 139 -16.96 21.02 -5.73
N TYR A 140 -15.63 20.94 -5.61
CA TYR A 140 -14.68 21.22 -6.67
C TYR A 140 -13.79 20.00 -6.88
N HIS A 141 -13.83 19.43 -8.08
CA HIS A 141 -13.03 18.25 -8.40
C HIS A 141 -11.85 18.64 -9.30
N LEU A 142 -10.64 18.25 -8.91
CA LEU A 142 -9.47 18.30 -9.76
C LEU A 142 -9.45 17.04 -10.62
N GLU A 143 -9.50 17.22 -11.93
CA GLU A 143 -9.54 16.14 -12.91
C GLU A 143 -8.35 16.23 -13.86
N TYR A 144 -7.79 15.07 -14.22
CA TYR A 144 -6.81 14.93 -15.28
C TYR A 144 -7.50 14.46 -16.56
N THR A 145 -7.37 15.22 -17.63
CA THR A 145 -8.13 15.00 -18.87
C THR A 145 -7.38 14.14 -19.88
N LYS A 146 -8.09 13.69 -20.92
CA LYS A 146 -7.53 12.89 -22.02
C LYS A 146 -6.41 13.62 -22.76
N ASP A 147 -6.51 14.95 -22.82
CA ASP A 147 -5.51 15.80 -23.44
C ASP A 147 -4.32 16.14 -22.51
N GLN A 148 -4.16 15.38 -21.42
CA GLN A 148 -3.05 15.47 -20.46
C GLN A 148 -2.97 16.85 -19.78
N GLN A 149 -4.13 17.41 -19.44
CA GLN A 149 -4.25 18.68 -18.72
C GLN A 149 -5.04 18.51 -17.45
N TYR A 150 -4.80 19.39 -16.49
CA TYR A 150 -5.57 19.47 -15.27
C TYR A 150 -6.65 20.54 -15.37
N ARG A 151 -7.80 20.25 -14.78
CA ARG A 151 -8.88 21.24 -14.59
C ARG A 151 -9.54 21.07 -13.24
N PHE A 152 -10.05 22.17 -12.70
CA PHE A 152 -11.10 22.11 -11.71
C PHE A 152 -12.47 22.16 -12.36
N VAL A 153 -13.40 21.36 -11.85
CA VAL A 153 -14.82 21.44 -12.16
C VAL A 153 -15.63 21.72 -10.90
N GLU A 154 -16.64 22.58 -11.00
CA GLU A 154 -17.64 22.78 -9.94
C GLU A 154 -18.83 21.85 -10.18
N ILE A 155 -19.13 21.01 -9.18
CA ILE A 155 -20.12 19.95 -9.32
C ILE A 155 -21.55 20.49 -9.18
N ASP A 156 -22.40 20.14 -10.14
CA ASP A 156 -23.85 20.36 -10.12
C ASP A 156 -24.59 19.05 -9.88
N GLN A 157 -25.01 18.84 -8.63
CA GLN A 157 -25.72 17.62 -8.28
C GLN A 157 -27.09 17.46 -8.96
N THR A 158 -27.65 18.54 -9.52
CA THR A 158 -28.97 18.50 -10.16
C THR A 158 -28.94 17.92 -11.57
N GLN A 159 -27.75 17.79 -12.16
CA GLN A 159 -27.55 17.27 -13.50
C GLN A 159 -27.28 15.75 -13.53
N PHE A 160 -27.05 15.11 -12.37
CA PHE A 160 -26.82 13.67 -12.36
C PHE A 160 -28.11 12.89 -12.64
N PRO A 161 -27.98 11.71 -13.28
CA PRO A 161 -29.08 10.76 -13.42
C PRO A 161 -29.69 10.34 -12.08
N LEU A 162 -30.88 9.74 -12.14
CA LEU A 162 -31.47 9.10 -10.97
C LEU A 162 -30.71 7.81 -10.62
N GLU A 163 -30.80 7.39 -9.36
CA GLU A 163 -30.42 6.03 -8.98
C GLU A 163 -31.48 5.05 -9.52
N ALA A 164 -31.08 3.83 -9.87
CA ALA A 164 -32.03 2.77 -10.12
C ALA A 164 -32.51 2.18 -8.78
N ASP A 165 -33.71 1.60 -8.77
CA ASP A 165 -34.20 0.92 -7.57
C ASP A 165 -33.34 -0.32 -7.26
N SER A 166 -32.94 -0.45 -6.00
CA SER A 166 -32.18 -1.60 -5.50
C SER A 166 -32.97 -2.90 -5.68
N LEU A 167 -32.28 -4.02 -5.88
CA LEU A 167 -32.90 -5.33 -6.04
C LEU A 167 -32.85 -6.14 -4.75
N ILE A 168 -33.91 -6.87 -4.43
CA ILE A 168 -33.94 -7.81 -3.30
C ILE A 168 -33.58 -9.20 -3.81
N PRO A 169 -32.51 -9.84 -3.30
CA PRO A 169 -32.13 -11.17 -3.75
C PRO A 169 -33.14 -12.23 -3.33
N GLN A 170 -33.24 -13.29 -4.13
CA GLN A 170 -34.01 -14.49 -3.78
C GLN A 170 -33.12 -15.43 -2.96
N ILE A 171 -33.12 -15.26 -1.63
CA ILE A 171 -32.35 -16.11 -0.72
C ILE A 171 -33.21 -17.32 -0.35
N ALA A 172 -32.78 -18.53 -0.74
CA ALA A 172 -33.44 -19.75 -0.33
C ALA A 172 -33.31 -19.93 1.19
N GLN A 173 -34.44 -20.11 1.88
CA GLN A 173 -34.43 -20.55 3.28
C GLN A 173 -34.07 -22.05 3.30
N ASP A 174 -32.78 -22.37 3.48
CA ASP A 174 -32.25 -23.49 4.28
C ASP A 174 -30.92 -24.01 3.75
N SER A 175 -29.89 -24.00 4.60
CA SER A 175 -29.21 -25.20 5.15
C SER A 175 -28.01 -24.76 5.99
N PHE A 176 -28.05 -25.06 7.28
CA PHE A 176 -26.89 -24.90 8.16
C PHE A 176 -25.83 -25.92 7.73
N VAL A 177 -24.70 -25.42 7.23
CA VAL A 177 -23.50 -26.24 7.05
C VAL A 177 -22.75 -26.21 8.39
N GLU A 178 -22.70 -27.34 9.10
CA GLU A 178 -21.80 -27.50 10.24
C GLU A 178 -20.35 -27.45 9.73
N ILE A 179 -19.61 -26.40 10.10
CA ILE A 179 -18.17 -26.28 9.81
C ILE A 179 -17.41 -26.91 10.99
N PRO A 180 -16.45 -27.82 10.75
CA PRO A 180 -15.59 -28.38 11.79
C PRO A 180 -14.87 -27.26 12.58
N MET A 181 -14.90 -27.37 13.91
CA MET A 181 -14.40 -26.33 14.83
C MET A 181 -12.88 -26.09 14.76
N ASP A 182 -12.13 -27.01 14.14
CA ASP A 182 -10.66 -27.00 14.04
C ASP A 182 -10.13 -26.22 12.82
N GLU A 183 -10.99 -25.73 11.92
CA GLU A 183 -10.61 -24.93 10.75
C GLU A 183 -11.34 -23.59 10.66
N ILE A 184 -11.94 -23.08 11.75
CA ILE A 184 -12.58 -21.77 11.74
C ILE A 184 -11.50 -20.70 11.69
N PRO A 185 -11.32 -20.00 10.56
CA PRO A 185 -10.29 -18.98 10.51
C PRO A 185 -10.77 -17.77 11.31
N LEU A 186 -9.83 -16.98 11.83
CA LEU A 186 -10.16 -15.86 12.70
C LEU A 186 -11.13 -14.91 11.99
N ALA A 187 -12.25 -14.62 12.64
CA ALA A 187 -13.24 -13.68 12.11
C ALA A 187 -12.62 -12.29 11.98
N ASP A 188 -12.92 -11.62 10.88
CA ASP A 188 -12.48 -10.26 10.63
C ASP A 188 -13.21 -9.27 11.55
N SER A 189 -12.49 -8.20 11.92
CA SER A 189 -13.02 -7.16 12.79
C SER A 189 -14.01 -6.25 12.05
N ASN A 190 -15.05 -5.80 12.75
CA ASN A 190 -16.11 -4.95 12.17
C ASN A 190 -15.72 -3.48 11.89
N ASN A 191 -14.42 -3.16 11.91
CA ASN A 191 -13.90 -1.81 11.68
C ASN A 191 -13.40 -1.62 10.24
N MET A 192 -13.28 -2.69 9.46
CA MET A 192 -12.84 -2.68 8.08
C MET A 192 -13.80 -3.52 7.25
N ILE A 193 -14.15 -3.02 6.07
CA ILE A 193 -14.86 -3.78 5.03
C ILE A 193 -13.96 -3.79 3.81
N ASP A 194 -13.56 -4.97 3.38
CA ASP A 194 -12.69 -5.12 2.22
C ASP A 194 -13.50 -4.99 0.94
N ILE A 195 -13.10 -4.06 0.07
CA ILE A 195 -13.82 -3.76 -1.16
C ILE A 195 -12.92 -4.01 -2.36
N MET A 196 -13.46 -4.70 -3.36
CA MET A 196 -12.87 -4.78 -4.69
C MET A 196 -13.65 -3.88 -5.64
N VAL A 197 -12.94 -3.12 -6.47
CA VAL A 197 -13.58 -2.28 -7.48
C VAL A 197 -13.09 -2.66 -8.87
N VAL A 198 -13.98 -3.20 -9.68
CA VAL A 198 -13.70 -3.54 -11.07
C VAL A 198 -14.31 -2.48 -12.00
N TYR A 199 -13.82 -2.38 -13.22
CA TYR A 199 -14.32 -1.42 -14.19
C TYR A 199 -14.29 -1.96 -15.61
N THR A 200 -15.21 -1.50 -16.45
CA THR A 200 -15.26 -1.89 -17.86
C THR A 200 -14.18 -1.17 -18.68
N ASP A 201 -13.86 -1.73 -19.84
CA ASP A 201 -12.99 -1.10 -20.83
C ASP A 201 -13.56 0.24 -21.34
N ASP A 202 -14.88 0.33 -21.50
CA ASP A 202 -15.62 1.56 -21.83
C ASP A 202 -15.44 2.63 -20.75
N ALA A 203 -15.53 2.27 -19.46
CA ALA A 203 -15.30 3.19 -18.35
C ALA A 203 -13.85 3.69 -18.33
N ARG A 204 -12.86 2.80 -18.55
CA ARG A 204 -11.45 3.20 -18.68
C ARG A 204 -11.26 4.14 -19.87
N ALA A 205 -11.77 3.78 -21.04
CA ALA A 205 -11.64 4.56 -22.27
C ALA A 205 -12.28 5.95 -22.14
N ALA A 206 -13.42 6.04 -21.46
CA ALA A 206 -14.06 7.31 -21.15
C ALA A 206 -13.27 8.16 -20.13
N SER A 207 -12.61 7.53 -19.16
CA SER A 207 -11.70 8.19 -18.20
C SER A 207 -10.42 8.70 -18.86
N GLY A 208 -9.94 8.02 -19.91
CA GLY A 208 -8.76 8.40 -20.69
C GLY A 208 -7.54 7.52 -20.46
N SER A 209 -7.37 6.96 -19.27
CA SER A 209 -6.32 5.98 -18.98
C SER A 209 -6.66 5.12 -17.76
N THR A 210 -5.93 4.02 -17.60
CA THR A 210 -6.00 3.14 -16.42
C THR A 210 -5.72 3.91 -15.13
N LEU A 211 -4.71 4.78 -15.10
CA LEU A 211 -4.37 5.56 -13.91
C LEU A 211 -5.46 6.58 -13.54
N VAL A 212 -6.20 7.13 -14.52
CA VAL A 212 -7.29 8.08 -14.23
C VAL A 212 -8.48 7.36 -13.60
N ILE A 213 -8.87 6.19 -14.11
CA ILE A 213 -9.97 5.43 -13.49
C ILE A 213 -9.58 4.86 -12.12
N GLN A 214 -8.32 4.46 -11.92
CA GLN A 214 -7.82 4.06 -10.60
C GLN A 214 -7.85 5.22 -9.59
N ASN A 215 -7.46 6.45 -10.00
CA ASN A 215 -7.64 7.64 -9.16
C ASN A 215 -9.10 7.90 -8.81
N LEU A 216 -10.03 7.75 -9.76
CA LEU A 216 -11.47 7.90 -9.49
C LEU A 216 -11.95 6.87 -8.44
N ILE A 217 -11.48 5.63 -8.54
CA ILE A 217 -11.81 4.55 -7.59
C ILE A 217 -11.32 4.89 -6.19
N ASP A 218 -10.06 5.29 -6.05
CA ASP A 218 -9.48 5.71 -4.77
C ASP A 218 -10.20 6.93 -4.19
N LEU A 219 -10.59 7.89 -5.03
CA LEU A 219 -11.40 9.04 -4.63
C LEU A 219 -12.80 8.62 -4.14
N ALA A 220 -13.48 7.69 -4.83
CA ALA A 220 -14.80 7.20 -4.45
C ALA A 220 -14.79 6.43 -3.12
N VAL A 221 -13.78 5.57 -2.92
CA VAL A 221 -13.56 4.86 -1.65
C VAL A 221 -13.26 5.86 -0.52
N SER A 222 -12.39 6.84 -0.78
CA SER A 222 -12.02 7.85 0.22
C SER A 222 -13.16 8.82 0.56
N GLU A 223 -13.96 9.20 -0.43
CA GLU A 223 -15.16 10.03 -0.24
C GLU A 223 -16.21 9.28 0.59
N THR A 224 -16.38 7.98 0.35
CA THR A 224 -17.25 7.10 1.15
C THR A 224 -16.77 7.02 2.61
N ASN A 225 -15.47 6.81 2.82
CA ASN A 225 -14.85 6.80 4.15
C ASN A 225 -15.00 8.14 4.89
N THR A 226 -14.91 9.26 4.16
CA THR A 226 -15.20 10.59 4.71
C THR A 226 -16.66 10.69 5.16
N GLY A 227 -17.59 10.17 4.35
CA GLY A 227 -19.01 10.09 4.70
C GLY A 227 -19.26 9.27 5.97
N TYR A 228 -18.59 8.12 6.12
CA TYR A 228 -18.65 7.29 7.33
C TYR A 228 -18.16 8.05 8.56
N GLN A 229 -16.96 8.63 8.50
CA GLN A 229 -16.38 9.40 9.60
C GLN A 229 -17.28 10.55 10.04
N ARG A 230 -17.79 11.34 9.07
CA ARG A 230 -18.68 12.50 9.34
C ARG A 230 -20.03 12.10 9.92
N SER A 231 -20.41 10.83 9.82
CA SER A 231 -21.72 10.34 10.24
C SER A 231 -21.67 9.46 11.49
N GLY A 232 -20.49 9.19 12.06
CA GLY A 232 -20.32 8.31 13.21
C GLY A 232 -20.46 6.82 12.86
N VAL A 233 -20.16 6.44 11.62
CA VAL A 233 -20.02 5.04 11.21
C VAL A 233 -18.62 4.58 11.60
N ASN A 234 -18.54 3.44 12.27
CA ASN A 234 -17.34 2.98 12.99
C ASN A 234 -16.36 2.22 12.10
N HIS A 235 -16.82 1.75 10.93
CA HIS A 235 -16.00 1.04 9.97
C HIS A 235 -15.59 1.96 8.81
N ARG A 236 -14.65 1.46 8.01
CA ARG A 236 -14.23 2.08 6.76
C ARG A 236 -14.01 1.01 5.70
N PHE A 237 -14.05 1.45 4.45
CA PHE A 237 -13.66 0.65 3.31
C PHE A 237 -12.14 0.62 3.14
N ARG A 238 -11.64 -0.55 2.76
CA ARG A 238 -10.26 -0.77 2.31
C ARG A 238 -10.29 -1.40 0.92
N LEU A 239 -9.73 -0.70 -0.05
CA LEU A 239 -9.60 -1.23 -1.40
C LEU A 239 -8.56 -2.36 -1.38
N VAL A 240 -8.98 -3.60 -1.67
CA VAL A 240 -8.09 -4.78 -1.68
C VAL A 240 -7.70 -5.22 -3.08
N HIS A 241 -8.51 -4.85 -4.08
CA HIS A 241 -8.18 -5.13 -5.48
C HIS A 241 -8.88 -4.17 -6.44
N THR A 242 -8.26 -3.92 -7.59
CA THR A 242 -8.89 -3.24 -8.72
C THR A 242 -8.41 -3.81 -10.04
N ALA A 243 -9.34 -4.03 -10.98
CA ALA A 243 -9.05 -4.63 -12.27
C ALA A 243 -10.05 -4.20 -13.35
N GLU A 244 -9.58 -4.19 -14.60
CA GLU A 244 -10.45 -4.08 -15.78
C GLU A 244 -11.14 -5.42 -16.04
N ILE A 245 -12.41 -5.38 -16.43
CA ILE A 245 -13.18 -6.54 -16.86
C ILE A 245 -13.62 -6.38 -18.32
N ASP A 246 -13.62 -7.50 -19.04
CA ASP A 246 -14.26 -7.60 -20.35
C ASP A 246 -15.78 -7.70 -20.14
N PHE A 247 -16.48 -6.58 -20.36
CA PHE A 247 -17.93 -6.47 -20.14
C PHE A 247 -18.54 -5.47 -21.15
N ASP A 248 -19.37 -5.97 -22.06
CA ASP A 248 -20.00 -5.16 -23.12
C ASP A 248 -21.13 -4.27 -22.59
N GLU A 249 -20.98 -2.95 -22.69
CA GLU A 249 -22.00 -1.99 -22.28
C GLU A 249 -22.99 -1.61 -23.41
N THR A 250 -22.80 -2.08 -24.65
CA THR A 250 -23.54 -1.59 -25.84
C THR A 250 -25.06 -1.65 -25.70
N ASN A 251 -25.56 -2.70 -25.04
CA ASN A 251 -26.99 -2.89 -24.76
C ASN A 251 -27.25 -3.12 -23.27
N LEU A 252 -26.50 -2.41 -22.41
CA LEU A 252 -26.56 -2.59 -20.96
C LEU A 252 -27.97 -2.38 -20.41
N ASN A 253 -28.53 -3.43 -19.82
CA ASN A 253 -29.67 -3.36 -18.92
C ASN A 253 -29.17 -3.47 -17.48
N TRP A 254 -29.43 -2.48 -16.64
CA TRP A 254 -28.85 -2.37 -15.29
C TRP A 254 -29.18 -3.56 -14.38
N THR A 255 -30.42 -4.05 -14.40
CA THR A 255 -30.84 -5.23 -13.62
C THR A 255 -30.15 -6.50 -14.09
N THR A 256 -30.09 -6.72 -15.41
CA THR A 256 -29.38 -7.87 -15.99
C THR A 256 -27.88 -7.79 -15.74
N ALA A 257 -27.28 -6.61 -15.91
CA ALA A 257 -25.85 -6.39 -15.69
C ALA A 257 -25.46 -6.68 -14.23
N LEU A 258 -26.22 -6.16 -13.26
CA LEU A 258 -26.02 -6.48 -11.85
C LEU A 258 -26.12 -8.00 -11.61
N SER A 259 -27.09 -8.69 -12.23
CA SER A 259 -27.19 -10.14 -12.14
C SER A 259 -25.99 -10.87 -12.76
N GLN A 260 -25.48 -10.42 -13.90
CA GLN A 260 -24.33 -11.02 -14.61
C GLN A 260 -23.06 -10.92 -13.78
N ILE A 261 -22.70 -9.71 -13.32
CA ILE A 261 -21.51 -9.53 -12.45
C ILE A 261 -21.66 -10.26 -11.11
N THR A 262 -22.90 -10.51 -10.69
CA THR A 262 -23.19 -11.23 -9.46
C THR A 262 -23.13 -12.72 -9.68
N SER A 263 -23.41 -13.30 -10.85
CA SER A 263 -23.66 -14.74 -11.10
C SER A 263 -22.46 -15.45 -11.77
N GLN A 264 -22.49 -16.79 -11.86
CA GLN A 264 -21.57 -17.55 -12.73
C GLN A 264 -22.34 -17.94 -13.99
N ASP A 265 -22.33 -17.08 -15.00
CA ASP A 265 -23.10 -17.26 -16.22
C ASP A 265 -22.26 -17.17 -17.50
N GLY A 266 -20.94 -17.11 -17.36
CA GLY A 266 -19.98 -16.96 -18.44
C GLY A 266 -19.67 -15.51 -18.79
N VAL A 267 -20.27 -14.53 -18.10
CA VAL A 267 -20.02 -13.10 -18.29
C VAL A 267 -19.33 -12.52 -17.07
N ALA A 268 -18.08 -12.06 -17.23
CA ALA A 268 -17.27 -11.48 -16.15
C ALA A 268 -17.10 -12.39 -14.91
N ASP A 269 -17.23 -13.72 -15.05
CA ASP A 269 -17.11 -14.70 -13.96
C ASP A 269 -15.81 -14.58 -13.16
N GLN A 270 -14.73 -14.05 -13.76
CA GLN A 270 -13.46 -13.77 -13.09
C GLN A 270 -13.60 -12.83 -11.89
N VAL A 271 -14.63 -11.98 -11.86
CA VAL A 271 -14.92 -11.08 -10.74
C VAL A 271 -15.19 -11.89 -9.47
N ARG A 272 -15.96 -12.98 -9.55
CA ARG A 272 -16.19 -13.85 -8.39
C ARG A 272 -14.90 -14.51 -7.92
N THR A 273 -14.10 -15.02 -8.85
CA THR A 273 -12.80 -15.63 -8.52
C THR A 273 -11.88 -14.63 -7.84
N TRP A 274 -11.80 -13.40 -8.32
CA TRP A 274 -10.99 -12.34 -7.70
C TRP A 274 -11.55 -11.91 -6.35
N ARG A 275 -12.88 -11.81 -6.20
CA ARG A 275 -13.52 -11.51 -4.92
C ARG A 275 -13.08 -12.50 -3.84
N ASP A 276 -13.08 -13.80 -4.15
CA ASP A 276 -12.62 -14.85 -3.23
C ASP A 276 -11.09 -14.80 -3.03
N THR A 277 -10.32 -14.55 -4.09
CA THR A 277 -8.84 -14.51 -4.06
C THR A 277 -8.29 -13.38 -3.19
N TYR A 278 -8.87 -12.19 -3.32
CA TYR A 278 -8.43 -10.97 -2.64
C TYR A 278 -9.22 -10.68 -1.36
N GLY A 279 -10.13 -11.57 -0.97
CA GLY A 279 -10.86 -11.44 0.29
C GLY A 279 -11.83 -10.26 0.32
N ALA A 280 -12.45 -9.90 -0.81
CA ALA A 280 -13.31 -8.72 -0.89
C ALA A 280 -14.74 -9.01 -0.38
N ASP A 281 -15.13 -8.34 0.69
CA ASP A 281 -16.47 -8.38 1.26
C ASP A 281 -17.51 -7.80 0.31
N LEU A 282 -17.20 -6.66 -0.31
CA LEU A 282 -18.07 -6.00 -1.28
C LEU A 282 -17.37 -5.83 -2.62
N VAL A 283 -18.16 -5.82 -3.69
CA VAL A 283 -17.69 -5.54 -5.05
C VAL A 283 -18.49 -4.42 -5.67
N VAL A 284 -17.79 -3.44 -6.24
CA VAL A 284 -18.41 -2.39 -7.05
C VAL A 284 -17.86 -2.47 -8.47
N THR A 285 -18.74 -2.47 -9.46
CA THR A 285 -18.37 -2.39 -10.88
C THR A 285 -18.67 -1.00 -11.40
N ILE A 286 -17.63 -0.34 -11.92
CA ILE A 286 -17.75 0.98 -12.56
C ILE A 286 -18.02 0.82 -14.06
N VAL A 287 -19.12 1.41 -14.54
CA VAL A 287 -19.54 1.41 -15.95
C VAL A 287 -19.55 2.82 -16.52
N ASN A 288 -19.51 2.99 -17.84
CA ASN A 288 -19.63 4.30 -18.49
C ASN A 288 -21.09 4.68 -18.85
N ASN A 289 -22.04 3.76 -18.71
CA ASN A 289 -23.46 4.02 -18.92
C ASN A 289 -23.99 5.10 -17.95
N THR A 290 -24.79 6.04 -18.47
CA THR A 290 -25.34 7.19 -17.73
C THR A 290 -26.86 7.18 -17.63
N THR A 291 -27.52 6.05 -17.91
CA THR A 291 -28.98 5.93 -17.77
C THR A 291 -29.41 6.08 -16.31
N TYR A 292 -28.65 5.45 -15.41
CA TYR A 292 -28.77 5.60 -13.96
C TYR A 292 -27.40 5.88 -13.36
N CYS A 293 -27.39 6.35 -12.12
CA CYS A 293 -26.15 6.55 -11.38
C CYS A 293 -25.65 5.28 -10.68
N GLY A 294 -26.55 4.39 -10.27
CA GLY A 294 -26.18 3.15 -9.60
C GLY A 294 -27.35 2.17 -9.48
N ILE A 295 -26.99 0.90 -9.20
CA ILE A 295 -27.89 -0.14 -8.75
C ILE A 295 -27.12 -1.11 -7.84
N GLY A 296 -27.73 -1.53 -6.73
CA GLY A 296 -27.16 -2.50 -5.81
C GLY A 296 -28.18 -3.53 -5.33
N TRP A 297 -27.67 -4.65 -4.81
CA TRP A 297 -28.50 -5.57 -4.04
C TRP A 297 -28.78 -5.01 -2.65
N LEU A 298 -30.05 -5.02 -2.23
CA LEU A 298 -30.47 -4.60 -0.90
C LEU A 298 -30.45 -5.77 0.09
N MET A 299 -29.66 -5.63 1.14
CA MET A 299 -29.67 -6.56 2.27
C MET A 299 -30.93 -6.38 3.11
N THR A 300 -31.83 -7.37 3.04
CA THR A 300 -33.04 -7.45 3.86
C THR A 300 -32.95 -8.53 4.95
N ASN A 301 -31.91 -9.36 4.91
CA ASN A 301 -31.59 -10.40 5.89
C ASN A 301 -30.07 -10.55 6.00
N LEU A 302 -29.56 -10.80 7.20
CA LEU A 302 -28.13 -11.03 7.45
C LEU A 302 -27.67 -12.39 6.91
N ASN A 303 -28.52 -13.41 6.97
CA ASN A 303 -28.15 -14.78 6.61
C ASN A 303 -28.24 -14.98 5.09
N GLY A 304 -27.17 -15.49 4.48
CA GLY A 304 -27.11 -15.85 3.06
C GLY A 304 -26.98 -14.68 2.09
N PHE A 305 -26.67 -13.48 2.57
CA PHE A 305 -26.46 -12.29 1.73
C PHE A 305 -25.01 -12.19 1.20
N ASP A 306 -24.07 -12.97 1.71
CA ASP A 306 -22.65 -12.92 1.35
C ASP A 306 -22.42 -13.04 -0.17
N SER A 307 -23.23 -13.82 -0.86
CA SER A 307 -23.17 -14.00 -2.32
C SER A 307 -23.71 -12.81 -3.14
N TYR A 308 -24.31 -11.81 -2.50
CA TYR A 308 -24.99 -10.67 -3.15
C TYR A 308 -24.37 -9.30 -2.85
N GLY A 309 -23.20 -9.23 -2.19
CA GLY A 309 -22.46 -7.99 -1.93
C GLY A 309 -21.87 -7.35 -3.20
N TYR A 310 -22.71 -7.01 -4.18
CA TYR A 310 -22.35 -6.42 -5.47
C TYR A 310 -23.17 -5.17 -5.76
N SER A 311 -22.54 -4.22 -6.44
CA SER A 311 -23.15 -2.99 -6.94
C SER A 311 -22.61 -2.61 -8.32
N LEU A 312 -23.43 -1.96 -9.14
CA LEU A 312 -23.04 -1.31 -10.38
C LEU A 312 -23.14 0.21 -10.19
N VAL A 313 -22.11 0.96 -10.58
CA VAL A 313 -22.08 2.42 -10.42
C VAL A 313 -21.61 3.08 -11.71
N SER A 314 -22.29 4.12 -12.14
CA SER A 314 -21.85 4.95 -13.26
C SER A 314 -20.60 5.72 -12.88
N ARG A 315 -19.59 5.70 -13.74
CA ARG A 315 -18.32 6.42 -13.59
C ARG A 315 -18.52 7.89 -13.21
N VAL A 316 -19.49 8.57 -13.83
CA VAL A 316 -19.72 10.00 -13.58
C VAL A 316 -20.39 10.27 -12.23
N CYS A 317 -21.06 9.29 -11.63
CA CYS A 317 -21.73 9.42 -10.34
C CYS A 317 -20.95 8.82 -9.17
N ALA A 318 -19.83 8.13 -9.45
CA ALA A 318 -19.02 7.43 -8.46
C ALA A 318 -18.50 8.39 -7.36
N THR A 319 -18.23 9.65 -7.71
CA THR A 319 -17.86 10.72 -6.76
C THR A 319 -18.78 11.93 -6.90
N GLY A 320 -18.84 12.79 -5.89
CA GLY A 320 -19.58 14.06 -5.91
C GLY A 320 -21.11 13.93 -5.80
N TYR A 321 -21.71 12.91 -6.42
CA TYR A 321 -23.10 12.51 -6.20
C TYR A 321 -23.26 11.42 -5.14
N TYR A 322 -22.16 10.81 -4.68
CA TYR A 322 -22.11 9.77 -3.65
C TYR A 322 -22.79 8.45 -4.00
N SER A 323 -22.94 8.11 -5.29
CA SER A 323 -23.60 6.86 -5.70
C SER A 323 -22.78 5.63 -5.32
N PHE A 324 -21.45 5.70 -5.30
CA PHE A 324 -20.62 4.62 -4.79
C PHE A 324 -20.98 4.26 -3.33
N ALA A 325 -21.08 5.28 -2.47
CA ALA A 325 -21.52 5.12 -1.09
C ALA A 325 -22.98 4.62 -1.03
N HIS A 326 -23.87 5.17 -1.86
CA HIS A 326 -25.29 4.78 -1.87
C HIS A 326 -25.51 3.29 -2.17
N GLU A 327 -24.91 2.79 -3.26
CA GLU A 327 -25.13 1.41 -3.69
C GLU A 327 -24.53 0.40 -2.70
N THR A 328 -23.34 0.70 -2.19
CA THR A 328 -22.74 -0.12 -1.12
C THR A 328 -23.54 -0.01 0.18
N GLY A 329 -24.25 1.10 0.42
CA GLY A 329 -25.22 1.24 1.50
C GLY A 329 -26.36 0.22 1.41
N HIS A 330 -26.91 -0.02 0.22
CA HIS A 330 -27.90 -1.08 0.00
C HIS A 330 -27.33 -2.47 0.33
N ASN A 331 -26.08 -2.75 -0.09
CA ASN A 331 -25.41 -4.01 0.24
C ASN A 331 -25.24 -4.20 1.76
N MET A 332 -25.26 -3.12 2.54
CA MET A 332 -25.18 -3.14 4.01
C MET A 332 -26.52 -2.92 4.70
N GLY A 333 -27.63 -2.92 3.95
CA GLY A 333 -29.00 -2.91 4.44
C GLY A 333 -29.60 -1.52 4.68
N ALA A 334 -28.89 -0.46 4.31
CA ALA A 334 -29.46 0.88 4.28
C ALA A 334 -30.44 0.98 3.11
N HIS A 335 -31.61 1.55 3.34
CA HIS A 335 -32.64 1.79 2.34
C HIS A 335 -32.80 3.30 2.15
N HIS A 336 -33.43 3.68 1.03
CA HIS A 336 -33.94 5.02 0.77
C HIS A 336 -34.74 5.63 1.92
N GLU A 337 -35.06 6.91 1.82
CA GLU A 337 -35.99 7.54 2.76
C GLU A 337 -37.36 6.86 2.72
N ARG A 338 -38.06 6.86 3.86
CA ARG A 338 -39.32 6.12 4.05
C ARG A 338 -40.39 6.38 3.00
N ALA A 339 -40.43 7.58 2.41
CA ALA A 339 -41.43 7.93 1.41
C ALA A 339 -41.26 7.18 0.09
N SER A 340 -40.04 6.70 -0.20
CA SER A 340 -39.65 6.04 -1.44
C SER A 340 -39.19 4.59 -1.22
N ALA A 341 -39.14 4.15 0.05
CA ALA A 341 -38.65 2.83 0.45
C ALA A 341 -39.77 1.83 0.76
N GLY A 342 -39.46 0.54 0.56
CA GLY A 342 -40.26 -0.56 1.08
C GLY A 342 -39.88 -0.94 2.50
N THR A 343 -40.08 -2.21 2.86
CA THR A 343 -39.67 -2.72 4.17
C THR A 343 -38.15 -2.87 4.25
N ALA A 344 -37.50 -2.15 5.17
CA ALA A 344 -36.08 -2.28 5.45
C ALA A 344 -35.75 -3.33 6.53
N ILE A 345 -34.48 -3.77 6.60
CA ILE A 345 -33.98 -4.77 7.56
C ILE A 345 -34.15 -4.34 9.03
N TYR A 346 -34.04 -3.03 9.29
CA TYR A 346 -34.31 -2.45 10.60
C TYR A 346 -35.33 -1.31 10.51
N PRO A 347 -36.11 -1.04 11.57
CA PRO A 347 -37.06 0.07 11.57
C PRO A 347 -36.43 1.43 11.32
N TYR A 348 -35.13 1.62 11.56
CA TYR A 348 -34.42 2.90 11.39
C TYR A 348 -33.54 2.95 10.13
N ALA A 349 -33.55 1.93 9.27
CA ALA A 349 -32.61 1.78 8.16
C ALA A 349 -32.89 2.69 6.96
N TYR A 350 -33.52 3.84 7.16
CA TYR A 350 -33.98 4.71 6.09
C TYR A 350 -33.11 5.97 5.97
N GLY A 351 -32.96 6.45 4.74
CA GLY A 351 -32.43 7.78 4.42
C GLY A 351 -33.26 8.90 5.04
N TYR A 352 -32.76 10.13 4.94
CA TYR A 352 -33.37 11.31 5.55
C TYR A 352 -33.35 12.52 4.61
N GLN A 353 -34.49 13.20 4.53
CA GLN A 353 -34.63 14.52 3.91
C GLN A 353 -34.96 15.53 5.01
N ALA A 354 -34.23 16.64 5.06
CA ALA A 354 -34.52 17.70 6.02
C ALA A 354 -35.93 18.27 5.76
N PRO A 355 -36.74 18.54 6.80
CA PRO A 355 -38.10 19.06 6.65
C PRO A 355 -38.19 20.37 5.85
N ASP A 356 -37.18 21.22 5.98
CA ASP A 356 -37.04 22.49 5.25
C ASP A 356 -36.40 22.34 3.86
N ARG A 357 -36.02 21.11 3.48
CA ARG A 357 -35.36 20.74 2.21
C ARG A 357 -33.99 21.39 2.03
N SER A 358 -33.35 21.82 3.11
CA SER A 358 -31.99 22.36 3.09
C SER A 358 -30.94 21.33 2.66
N PHE A 359 -31.18 20.04 2.92
CA PHE A 359 -30.33 18.93 2.46
C PHE A 359 -31.08 17.58 2.50
N ARG A 360 -30.44 16.57 1.93
CA ARG A 360 -30.77 15.14 2.08
C ARG A 360 -29.52 14.30 2.30
N THR A 361 -29.64 13.18 3.02
CA THR A 361 -28.53 12.26 3.28
C THR A 361 -28.27 11.31 2.12
N ILE A 362 -27.15 10.58 2.17
CA ILE A 362 -26.67 9.69 1.10
C ILE A 362 -27.77 8.75 0.60
N MET A 363 -28.58 8.15 1.48
CA MET A 363 -29.61 7.20 1.02
C MET A 363 -30.88 7.84 0.50
N ALA A 364 -31.14 9.12 0.77
CA ALA A 364 -32.41 9.73 0.37
C ALA A 364 -32.41 10.14 -1.11
N TYR A 365 -33.53 9.93 -1.81
CA TYR A 365 -33.79 10.49 -3.15
C TYR A 365 -34.00 12.01 -3.11
N ASN A 366 -34.03 12.61 -4.30
CA ASN A 366 -34.16 14.05 -4.45
C ASN A 366 -35.51 14.57 -3.92
N CYS A 367 -35.51 15.73 -3.27
CA CYS A 367 -36.73 16.37 -2.79
C CYS A 367 -37.55 16.96 -3.97
N SER A 368 -38.86 17.10 -3.83
CA SER A 368 -39.74 17.60 -4.91
C SER A 368 -39.42 19.02 -5.42
N ASN A 369 -38.71 19.85 -4.64
CA ASN A 369 -38.23 21.18 -5.06
C ASN A 369 -36.69 21.24 -5.17
N GLY A 370 -36.03 20.09 -5.21
CA GLY A 370 -34.58 19.96 -5.09
C GLY A 370 -34.11 20.11 -3.64
N CYS A 371 -33.11 19.32 -3.27
CA CYS A 371 -32.33 19.50 -2.06
C CYS A 371 -30.93 18.92 -2.27
N PRO A 372 -29.85 19.63 -1.88
CA PRO A 372 -28.49 19.14 -2.00
C PRO A 372 -28.30 17.82 -1.25
N ARG A 373 -27.66 16.85 -1.88
CA ARG A 373 -27.22 15.62 -1.22
C ARG A 373 -25.93 15.93 -0.48
N ILE A 374 -25.89 15.66 0.81
CA ILE A 374 -24.69 15.85 1.62
C ILE A 374 -23.98 14.51 1.81
N ASN A 375 -22.65 14.55 1.96
CA ASN A 375 -21.84 13.36 2.27
C ASN A 375 -22.01 12.94 3.74
N ASN A 376 -23.24 12.66 4.14
CA ASN A 376 -23.60 12.18 5.46
C ASN A 376 -24.66 11.09 5.34
N TRP A 377 -24.49 10.04 6.12
CA TRP A 377 -25.50 9.04 6.41
C TRP A 377 -26.48 9.59 7.46
N ALA A 378 -27.71 9.10 7.45
CA ALA A 378 -28.69 9.56 8.42
C ALA A 378 -28.23 9.23 9.85
N ASN A 379 -28.12 10.28 10.68
CA ASN A 379 -27.76 10.18 12.09
C ASN A 379 -28.41 11.35 12.87
N PRO A 380 -29.32 11.08 13.83
CA PRO A 380 -29.96 12.13 14.63
C PRO A 380 -29.00 12.92 15.55
N GLU A 381 -27.77 12.46 15.75
CA GLU A 381 -26.76 13.09 16.60
C GLU A 381 -25.82 14.02 15.81
N VAL A 382 -25.84 13.97 14.48
CA VAL A 382 -25.04 14.84 13.60
C VAL A 382 -25.92 15.96 13.07
N TYR A 383 -25.39 17.19 13.08
CA TYR A 383 -26.14 18.39 12.70
C TYR A 383 -25.47 19.11 11.55
N ILE A 384 -26.28 19.55 10.57
CA ILE A 384 -25.87 20.44 9.49
C ILE A 384 -26.74 21.68 9.56
N ASN A 385 -26.12 22.86 9.64
CA ASN A 385 -26.81 24.15 9.77
C ASN A 385 -27.85 24.18 10.93
N GLY A 386 -27.56 23.47 12.02
CA GLY A 386 -28.44 23.38 13.19
C GLY A 386 -29.62 22.41 13.07
N GLN A 387 -29.76 21.69 11.95
CA GLN A 387 -30.75 20.62 11.77
C GLN A 387 -30.09 19.24 11.90
N PRO A 388 -30.72 18.27 12.59
CA PRO A 388 -30.20 16.90 12.65
C PRO A 388 -30.25 16.25 11.26
N THR A 389 -29.29 15.36 10.96
CA THR A 389 -29.27 14.63 9.68
C THR A 389 -30.09 13.34 9.72
N GLY A 390 -30.88 13.11 10.77
CA GLY A 390 -31.69 11.91 10.94
C GLY A 390 -32.77 12.06 12.00
N ILE A 391 -33.48 10.97 12.27
CA ILE A 391 -34.54 10.87 13.29
C ILE A 391 -34.17 9.74 14.24
N LEU A 392 -34.34 9.97 15.55
CA LEU A 392 -34.03 9.01 16.61
C LEU A 392 -34.53 7.60 16.28
N SER A 393 -33.67 6.62 16.50
CA SER A 393 -33.93 5.20 16.17
C SER A 393 -35.12 4.58 16.91
N SER A 394 -35.54 5.19 18.02
CA SER A 394 -36.72 4.80 18.80
C SER A 394 -38.03 5.41 18.30
N ALA A 395 -38.00 6.33 17.34
CA ALA A 395 -39.20 6.96 16.79
C ALA A 395 -39.88 6.05 15.76
N GLU A 396 -41.20 6.19 15.60
CA GLU A 396 -41.97 5.44 14.60
C GLU A 396 -41.49 5.73 13.17
N ASN A 397 -41.08 6.97 12.91
CA ASN A 397 -40.52 7.44 11.64
C ASN A 397 -38.98 7.54 11.67
N ALA A 398 -38.29 6.74 12.47
CA ALA A 398 -36.83 6.73 12.59
C ALA A 398 -36.09 6.71 11.24
N SER A 399 -34.95 7.42 11.20
CA SER A 399 -33.97 7.43 10.09
C SER A 399 -32.58 7.57 10.70
N ASP A 400 -31.88 6.44 10.84
CA ASP A 400 -30.54 6.34 11.43
C ASP A 400 -29.75 5.24 10.68
N ASN A 401 -29.37 5.53 9.43
CA ASN A 401 -28.57 4.60 8.61
C ASN A 401 -27.23 4.27 9.28
N ARG A 402 -26.68 5.17 10.10
CA ARG A 402 -25.45 4.90 10.85
C ARG A 402 -25.59 3.65 11.72
N LEU A 403 -26.70 3.47 12.44
CA LEU A 403 -26.94 2.22 13.20
C LEU A 403 -26.99 1.00 12.29
N THR A 404 -27.69 1.10 11.16
CA THR A 404 -27.78 -0.01 10.20
C THR A 404 -26.39 -0.44 9.76
N LEU A 405 -25.59 0.51 9.27
CA LEU A 405 -24.23 0.28 8.80
C LEU A 405 -23.33 -0.29 9.91
N ASN A 406 -23.42 0.23 11.13
CA ASN A 406 -22.63 -0.29 12.26
C ASN A 406 -23.06 -1.70 12.69
N ASN A 407 -24.35 -2.01 12.63
CA ASN A 407 -24.90 -3.31 13.04
C ASN A 407 -24.64 -4.41 12.01
N THR A 408 -24.64 -4.07 10.71
CA THR A 408 -24.34 -5.02 9.64
C THR A 408 -22.85 -5.17 9.37
N ALA A 409 -22.01 -4.23 9.83
CA ALA A 409 -20.56 -4.22 9.59
C ALA A 409 -19.88 -5.55 9.93
N TYR A 410 -20.18 -6.17 11.08
CA TYR A 410 -19.54 -7.44 11.45
C TYR A 410 -19.89 -8.57 10.48
N THR A 411 -21.16 -8.65 10.07
CA THR A 411 -21.62 -9.65 9.10
C THR A 411 -20.97 -9.42 7.74
N VAL A 412 -20.94 -8.17 7.27
CA VAL A 412 -20.40 -7.82 5.95
C VAL A 412 -18.88 -8.01 5.91
N ALA A 413 -18.15 -7.61 6.97
CA ALA A 413 -16.70 -7.79 7.11
C ALA A 413 -16.25 -9.26 7.07
N ASN A 414 -17.19 -10.20 7.20
CA ASN A 414 -16.93 -11.63 7.21
C ASN A 414 -17.58 -12.31 6.00
N PHE A 415 -17.91 -11.56 4.94
CA PHE A 415 -18.37 -12.14 3.69
C PHE A 415 -17.24 -12.88 3.00
N ARG A 416 -16.03 -12.34 3.05
CA ARG A 416 -14.81 -13.03 2.65
C ARG A 416 -13.76 -12.84 3.72
N GLN A 417 -12.84 -13.77 3.81
CA GLN A 417 -11.73 -13.62 4.74
C GLN A 417 -10.69 -12.69 4.15
N ALA A 418 -10.23 -11.74 4.95
CA ALA A 418 -9.17 -10.82 4.58
C ALA A 418 -7.95 -11.60 4.07
N SER A 419 -7.69 -11.46 2.78
CA SER A 419 -6.54 -12.05 2.11
C SER A 419 -5.41 -11.04 2.12
N LEU A 420 -4.27 -11.41 2.71
CA LEU A 420 -3.05 -10.60 2.67
C LEU A 420 -2.16 -11.13 1.55
N PRO A 421 -1.88 -10.36 0.48
CA PRO A 421 -1.02 -10.83 -0.60
C PRO A 421 0.38 -11.20 -0.10
N ALA A 422 0.92 -12.30 -0.59
CA ALA A 422 2.27 -12.72 -0.23
C ALA A 422 3.32 -11.78 -0.84
N PRO A 423 4.41 -11.46 -0.12
CA PRO A 423 5.58 -10.85 -0.73
C PRO A 423 6.13 -11.76 -1.84
N THR A 424 6.66 -11.18 -2.90
CA THR A 424 7.16 -11.94 -4.06
C THR A 424 8.63 -11.61 -4.37
N ALA A 425 9.24 -12.39 -5.25
CA ALA A 425 10.59 -12.15 -5.77
C ALA A 425 11.69 -11.95 -4.69
N LEU A 426 11.65 -12.74 -3.61
CA LEU A 426 12.71 -12.72 -2.60
C LEU A 426 14.04 -13.16 -3.24
N SER A 427 15.03 -12.28 -3.15
CA SER A 427 16.36 -12.43 -3.76
C SER A 427 17.46 -11.83 -2.87
N THR A 428 18.72 -12.14 -3.18
CA THR A 428 19.88 -11.59 -2.47
C THR A 428 20.35 -10.28 -3.11
N THR A 429 20.68 -9.27 -2.30
CA THR A 429 21.38 -8.06 -2.74
C THR A 429 22.88 -8.11 -2.44
N GLU A 430 23.30 -8.86 -1.42
CA GLU A 430 24.69 -9.05 -1.00
C GLU A 430 24.83 -10.42 -0.32
N THR A 431 25.93 -11.14 -0.58
CA THR A 431 26.28 -12.33 0.18
C THR A 431 27.74 -12.28 0.62
N THR A 432 27.94 -12.31 1.93
CA THR A 432 29.26 -12.40 2.56
C THR A 432 29.21 -13.38 3.73
N LEU A 433 30.38 -13.69 4.27
CA LEU A 433 30.52 -14.55 5.44
C LEU A 433 29.74 -14.05 6.67
N THR A 434 29.47 -12.76 6.82
CA THR A 434 28.81 -12.21 8.02
C THR A 434 27.54 -11.42 7.73
N ARG A 435 27.19 -11.23 6.45
CA ARG A 435 26.01 -10.47 6.05
C ARG A 435 25.35 -11.08 4.83
N ILE A 436 24.04 -11.26 4.91
CA ILE A 436 23.18 -11.61 3.78
C ILE A 436 22.19 -10.46 3.59
N GLY A 437 22.33 -9.72 2.50
CA GLY A 437 21.37 -8.72 2.05
C GLY A 437 20.24 -9.39 1.29
N LEU A 438 19.00 -9.06 1.62
CA LEU A 438 17.77 -9.58 1.04
C LEU A 438 16.93 -8.43 0.50
N SER A 439 16.28 -8.67 -0.65
CA SER A 439 15.23 -7.80 -1.21
C SER A 439 14.03 -8.62 -1.63
N PHE A 440 12.84 -8.05 -1.52
CA PHE A 440 11.60 -8.65 -2.00
C PHE A 440 10.63 -7.56 -2.48
N ILE A 441 9.64 -7.96 -3.28
CA ILE A 441 8.53 -7.12 -3.69
C ILE A 441 7.46 -7.20 -2.62
N ASP A 442 7.12 -6.06 -2.06
CA ASP A 442 5.95 -5.90 -1.24
C ASP A 442 4.70 -5.90 -2.14
N SER A 443 3.87 -6.93 -1.98
CA SER A 443 2.60 -7.06 -2.70
C SER A 443 1.40 -6.73 -1.80
N ALA A 444 1.63 -6.52 -0.50
CA ALA A 444 0.61 -6.13 0.45
C ALA A 444 0.61 -4.61 0.57
N ALA A 445 -0.57 -3.99 0.65
CA ALA A 445 -0.68 -2.54 0.89
C ALA A 445 -1.19 -2.23 2.30
N ASN A 446 -1.55 -3.28 3.06
CA ASN A 446 -2.30 -3.24 4.31
C ASN A 446 -1.69 -4.16 5.37
N GLU A 447 -0.44 -4.57 5.18
CA GLU A 447 0.36 -5.25 6.16
C GLU A 447 0.74 -4.30 7.29
N THR A 448 0.75 -4.82 8.51
CA THR A 448 1.39 -4.16 9.65
C THR A 448 2.91 -4.35 9.60
N GLY A 449 3.36 -5.42 8.92
CA GLY A 449 4.76 -5.69 8.70
C GLY A 449 5.00 -7.04 8.07
N PHE A 450 6.24 -7.52 8.20
CA PHE A 450 6.67 -8.81 7.65
C PHE A 450 7.37 -9.66 8.70
N TYR A 451 7.19 -10.96 8.62
CA TYR A 451 8.01 -11.92 9.34
C TYR A 451 9.07 -12.49 8.39
N MET A 452 10.33 -12.19 8.69
CA MET A 452 11.47 -12.79 8.01
C MET A 452 11.88 -14.06 8.76
N GLU A 453 11.90 -15.18 8.05
CA GLU A 453 12.32 -16.47 8.59
C GLU A 453 13.53 -17.02 7.88
N ARG A 454 14.33 -17.77 8.65
CA ARG A 454 15.52 -18.46 8.18
C ARG A 454 15.50 -19.92 8.62
N SER A 455 15.95 -20.81 7.74
CA SER A 455 16.29 -22.20 8.03
C SER A 455 17.78 -22.44 7.81
N ILE A 456 18.39 -23.28 8.65
CA ILE A 456 19.81 -23.64 8.60
C ILE A 456 19.91 -25.12 8.25
N ASN A 457 20.64 -25.46 7.18
CA ASN A 457 20.84 -26.83 6.69
C ASN A 457 19.52 -27.62 6.48
N GLY A 458 18.45 -26.94 6.05
CA GLY A 458 17.13 -27.56 5.87
C GLY A 458 16.42 -27.94 7.16
N GLY A 459 16.88 -27.44 8.31
CA GLY A 459 16.22 -27.62 9.60
C GLY A 459 14.95 -26.79 9.77
N ALA A 460 14.49 -26.67 11.02
CA ALA A 460 13.30 -25.89 11.35
C ALA A 460 13.47 -24.40 11.00
N TRP A 461 12.38 -23.79 10.53
CA TRP A 461 12.31 -22.35 10.29
C TRP A 461 12.27 -21.59 11.61
N SER A 462 13.02 -20.50 11.69
CA SER A 462 13.03 -19.59 12.83
C SER A 462 12.79 -18.17 12.35
N ARG A 463 11.88 -17.44 13.01
CA ARG A 463 11.70 -16.01 12.77
C ARG A 463 12.92 -15.25 13.28
N ILE A 464 13.62 -14.59 12.37
CA ILE A 464 14.84 -13.81 12.66
C ILE A 464 14.57 -12.31 12.76
N ALA A 465 13.48 -11.83 12.15
CA ALA A 465 13.06 -10.44 12.29
C ALA A 465 11.54 -10.27 12.13
N THR A 466 11.03 -9.24 12.77
CA THR A 466 9.73 -8.62 12.49
C THR A 466 10.01 -7.25 11.90
N LEU A 467 9.69 -7.07 10.62
CA LEU A 467 9.96 -5.87 9.84
C LEU A 467 8.70 -4.98 9.83
N PRO A 468 8.83 -3.65 9.84
CA PRO A 468 7.68 -2.75 9.73
C PRO A 468 7.01 -2.82 8.35
N ALA A 469 5.80 -2.28 8.24
CA ALA A 469 5.09 -2.10 6.97
C ALA A 469 5.95 -1.38 5.91
N ASN A 470 5.69 -1.64 4.63
CA ASN A 470 6.40 -1.13 3.46
C ASN A 470 7.91 -1.45 3.40
N THR A 471 8.39 -2.43 4.20
CA THR A 471 9.77 -2.89 4.10
C THR A 471 9.97 -3.72 2.84
N THR A 472 10.97 -3.39 2.03
CA THR A 472 11.32 -4.15 0.81
C THR A 472 12.73 -4.75 0.85
N THR A 473 13.52 -4.43 1.88
CA THR A 473 14.89 -4.90 2.05
C THR A 473 15.21 -5.24 3.50
N PHE A 474 16.05 -6.24 3.72
CA PHE A 474 16.53 -6.63 5.05
C PHE A 474 17.97 -7.15 4.97
N THR A 475 18.78 -6.89 5.99
CA THR A 475 20.14 -7.45 6.09
C THR A 475 20.25 -8.34 7.31
N ASP A 476 20.46 -9.64 7.09
CA ASP A 476 20.78 -10.57 8.16
C ASP A 476 22.28 -10.50 8.48
N SER A 477 22.62 -9.98 9.66
CA SER A 477 23.98 -9.96 10.21
C SER A 477 24.10 -10.79 11.50
N SER A 478 23.10 -11.62 11.79
CA SER A 478 23.00 -12.32 13.07
C SER A 478 23.83 -13.61 13.13
N MET A 479 24.44 -14.02 12.02
CA MET A 479 25.21 -15.25 11.95
C MET A 479 26.29 -15.25 10.87
N THR A 480 27.22 -16.21 11.01
CA THR A 480 28.24 -16.52 10.02
C THR A 480 27.69 -17.49 8.97
N CYS A 481 27.77 -17.11 7.70
CA CYS A 481 27.34 -17.94 6.58
C CYS A 481 28.45 -18.94 6.23
N SER A 482 28.43 -20.11 6.89
CA SER A 482 29.34 -21.24 6.62
C SER A 482 28.58 -22.53 6.35
N THR A 483 27.28 -22.43 6.11
CA THR A 483 26.35 -23.55 5.93
C THR A 483 25.32 -23.18 4.87
N SER A 484 24.46 -24.14 4.48
CA SER A 484 23.29 -23.82 3.65
C SER A 484 22.26 -23.06 4.47
N LEU A 485 21.85 -21.90 3.99
CA LEU A 485 20.79 -21.08 4.56
C LEU A 485 19.62 -21.01 3.59
N ALA A 486 18.40 -21.03 4.11
CA ALA A 486 17.20 -20.74 3.34
C ALA A 486 16.42 -19.61 4.00
N TYR A 487 15.88 -18.70 3.21
CA TYR A 487 15.08 -17.56 3.66
C TYR A 487 13.70 -17.58 3.02
N ARG A 488 12.71 -17.10 3.78
CA ARG A 488 11.36 -16.81 3.29
C ARG A 488 10.77 -15.66 4.08
N VAL A 489 9.86 -14.92 3.47
CA VAL A 489 9.18 -13.78 4.11
C VAL A 489 7.68 -13.91 3.89
N LYS A 490 6.88 -13.49 4.89
CA LYS A 490 5.43 -13.31 4.74
C LYS A 490 5.00 -11.98 5.32
N ALA A 491 3.97 -11.39 4.75
CA ALA A 491 3.31 -10.23 5.31
C ALA A 491 2.38 -10.66 6.46
N TYR A 492 2.13 -9.77 7.40
CA TYR A 492 1.11 -9.96 8.43
C TYR A 492 0.39 -8.65 8.72
N ASN A 493 -0.86 -8.74 9.17
CA ASN A 493 -1.58 -7.65 9.83
C ASN A 493 -2.26 -8.18 11.11
N ALA A 494 -3.14 -7.38 11.72
CA ALA A 494 -3.81 -7.77 12.97
C ALA A 494 -4.71 -9.01 12.83
N ASN A 495 -5.22 -9.30 11.63
CA ASN A 495 -6.27 -10.29 11.40
C ASN A 495 -5.82 -11.45 10.50
N SER A 496 -4.73 -11.28 9.73
CA SER A 496 -4.33 -12.22 8.68
C SER A 496 -2.80 -12.27 8.51
N GLU A 497 -2.32 -13.42 8.04
CA GLU A 497 -0.95 -13.63 7.60
C GLU A 497 -0.97 -14.12 6.15
N SER A 498 -0.08 -13.60 5.31
CA SER A 498 0.01 -14.05 3.93
C SER A 498 0.62 -15.46 3.85
N ALA A 499 0.49 -16.10 2.68
CA ALA A 499 1.41 -17.16 2.32
C ALA A 499 2.87 -16.63 2.32
N TYR A 500 3.84 -17.55 2.41
CA TYR A 500 5.25 -17.17 2.27
C TYR A 500 5.61 -16.85 0.82
N SER A 501 6.62 -16.00 0.64
CA SER A 501 7.34 -15.79 -0.62
C SER A 501 7.94 -17.09 -1.16
N ASN A 502 8.58 -17.01 -2.33
CA ASN A 502 9.52 -18.05 -2.74
C ASN A 502 10.60 -18.29 -1.66
N ILE A 503 11.08 -19.53 -1.57
CA ILE A 503 12.22 -19.87 -0.72
C ILE A 503 13.51 -19.51 -1.47
N LEU A 504 14.36 -18.72 -0.83
CA LEU A 504 15.68 -18.36 -1.32
C LEU A 504 16.74 -19.18 -0.59
N THR A 505 17.45 -20.07 -1.29
CA THR A 505 18.52 -20.90 -0.72
C THR A 505 19.89 -20.35 -1.11
N ILE A 506 20.77 -20.18 -0.13
CA ILE A 506 22.15 -19.72 -0.28
C ILE A 506 23.06 -20.78 0.31
N ASN A 507 24.01 -21.27 -0.49
CA ASN A 507 25.03 -22.20 -0.02
C ASN A 507 26.31 -21.44 0.24
N CYS A 508 26.65 -21.27 1.52
CA CYS A 508 27.85 -20.56 1.92
C CYS A 508 28.97 -21.54 2.25
N SER A 509 29.90 -21.70 1.32
CA SER A 509 31.11 -22.51 1.49
C SER A 509 32.32 -21.73 1.00
N ALA A 510 33.34 -21.62 1.84
CA ALA A 510 34.67 -21.18 1.41
C ALA A 510 35.22 -22.19 0.39
N PRO A 511 36.05 -21.75 -0.58
CA PRO A 511 36.68 -22.67 -1.51
C PRO A 511 37.66 -23.58 -0.76
N PRO A 512 37.91 -24.82 -1.23
CA PRO A 512 38.97 -25.67 -0.69
C PRO A 512 40.34 -24.99 -0.71
N ALA A 513 41.26 -25.40 0.17
CA ALA A 513 42.66 -25.01 0.04
C ALA A 513 43.30 -25.67 -1.20
N VAL A 514 44.33 -25.03 -1.77
CA VAL A 514 45.19 -25.69 -2.76
C VAL A 514 45.90 -26.88 -2.12
N ASN A 515 45.77 -28.06 -2.73
CA ASN A 515 46.30 -29.32 -2.18
C ASN A 515 47.77 -29.57 -2.54
N GLU A 516 48.19 -29.25 -3.77
CA GLU A 516 49.55 -29.49 -4.24
C GLU A 516 50.10 -28.25 -4.94
N ILE A 517 51.30 -27.82 -4.54
CA ILE A 517 52.01 -26.69 -5.15
C ILE A 517 53.26 -27.23 -5.83
N GLN A 518 53.25 -27.21 -7.15
CA GLN A 518 54.41 -27.49 -7.98
C GLN A 518 55.35 -26.28 -7.97
N THR A 519 56.65 -26.53 -7.85
CA THR A 519 57.63 -25.47 -7.73
C THR A 519 58.78 -25.65 -8.70
N SER A 520 59.26 -24.54 -9.24
CA SER A 520 60.58 -24.49 -9.88
C SER A 520 61.32 -23.26 -9.39
N SER A 521 62.59 -23.41 -9.04
CA SER A 521 63.43 -22.31 -8.60
C SER A 521 64.58 -22.08 -9.57
N SER A 522 65.05 -20.84 -9.66
CA SER A 522 66.27 -20.44 -10.32
C SER A 522 67.22 -19.82 -9.28
N VAL A 523 68.30 -19.18 -9.74
CA VAL A 523 69.17 -18.40 -8.85
C VAL A 523 68.50 -17.15 -8.28
N ALA A 524 67.46 -16.62 -8.94
CA ALA A 524 66.86 -15.34 -8.58
C ALA A 524 65.33 -15.31 -8.71
N SER A 525 64.68 -16.46 -8.90
CA SER A 525 63.23 -16.54 -9.00
C SER A 525 62.68 -17.87 -8.51
N ILE A 526 61.42 -17.86 -8.08
CA ILE A 526 60.65 -19.05 -7.72
C ILE A 526 59.30 -18.94 -8.46
N MET A 527 58.94 -20.01 -9.17
CA MET A 527 57.62 -20.18 -9.75
C MET A 527 56.83 -21.19 -8.92
N LEU A 528 55.63 -20.78 -8.53
CA LEU A 528 54.60 -21.62 -7.92
C LEU A 528 53.56 -21.93 -9.00
N ALA A 529 53.17 -23.18 -9.15
CA ALA A 529 52.08 -23.61 -9.99
C ALA A 529 51.18 -24.58 -9.22
N TRP A 530 49.87 -24.54 -9.47
CA TRP A 530 48.88 -25.34 -8.77
C TRP A 530 47.72 -25.69 -9.69
N ASP A 531 46.95 -26.70 -9.30
CA ASP A 531 45.68 -27.01 -9.95
C ASP A 531 44.62 -26.02 -9.46
N ASP A 532 43.77 -25.60 -10.40
CA ASP A 532 42.67 -24.70 -10.12
C ASP A 532 41.63 -25.34 -9.18
N VAL A 533 40.99 -24.53 -8.34
CA VAL A 533 40.10 -24.97 -7.26
C VAL A 533 38.73 -24.33 -7.42
N ASP A 534 37.69 -25.14 -7.70
CA ASP A 534 36.32 -24.64 -7.90
C ASP A 534 35.78 -23.74 -6.76
N GLY A 535 35.14 -22.63 -7.14
CA GLY A 535 34.34 -21.78 -6.25
C GLY A 535 35.11 -20.67 -5.55
N GLU A 536 36.36 -20.48 -5.93
CA GLU A 536 37.20 -19.34 -5.61
C GLU A 536 36.86 -18.12 -6.48
N THR A 537 37.25 -16.96 -6.00
CA THR A 537 37.14 -15.68 -6.75
C THR A 537 38.50 -15.03 -6.94
N ALA A 538 39.49 -15.46 -6.15
CA ALA A 538 40.87 -15.04 -6.23
C ALA A 538 41.79 -16.04 -5.50
N TYR A 539 43.09 -15.94 -5.82
CA TYR A 539 44.18 -16.56 -5.07
C TYR A 539 45.06 -15.47 -4.45
N ILE A 540 45.35 -15.59 -3.16
CA ILE A 540 46.25 -14.68 -2.43
C ILE A 540 47.55 -15.43 -2.16
N ILE A 541 48.66 -14.91 -2.69
CA ILE A 541 49.99 -15.46 -2.43
C ILE A 541 50.57 -14.76 -1.22
N GLU A 542 50.97 -15.54 -0.22
CA GLU A 542 51.57 -15.02 1.01
C GLU A 542 52.96 -15.58 1.24
N GLN A 543 53.83 -14.74 1.81
CA GLN A 543 55.19 -15.08 2.17
C GLN A 543 55.42 -14.90 3.67
N SER A 544 56.15 -15.85 4.27
CA SER A 544 56.62 -15.77 5.65
C SER A 544 58.11 -15.49 5.72
N PHE A 545 58.50 -14.68 6.71
CA PHE A 545 59.90 -14.33 7.02
C PHE A 545 60.38 -14.85 8.38
N ASP A 546 59.52 -15.53 9.12
CA ASP A 546 59.73 -15.91 10.53
C ASP A 546 59.40 -17.38 10.81
N GLN A 547 59.60 -18.24 9.80
CA GLN A 547 59.31 -19.68 9.83
C GLN A 547 57.81 -19.97 10.03
N ALA A 548 56.97 -19.39 9.16
CA ALA A 548 55.53 -19.60 9.10
C ALA A 548 54.76 -19.12 10.36
N LYS A 549 55.30 -18.17 11.14
CA LYS A 549 54.61 -17.59 12.29
C LYS A 549 53.74 -16.39 11.89
N SER A 550 54.16 -15.64 10.88
CA SER A 550 53.40 -14.56 10.26
C SER A 550 53.50 -14.61 8.73
N TRP A 551 52.49 -14.02 8.08
CA TRP A 551 52.27 -14.07 6.65
C TRP A 551 52.03 -12.66 6.10
N ASN A 552 52.65 -12.35 4.97
CA ASN A 552 52.48 -11.09 4.26
C ASN A 552 51.95 -11.39 2.85
N THR A 553 50.87 -10.74 2.45
CA THR A 553 50.38 -10.81 1.07
C THR A 553 51.39 -10.17 0.13
N ILE A 554 51.83 -10.95 -0.86
CA ILE A 554 52.74 -10.48 -1.91
C ILE A 554 52.07 -10.40 -3.28
N ALA A 555 50.93 -11.09 -3.48
CA ALA A 555 50.11 -10.96 -4.68
C ALA A 555 48.65 -11.36 -4.42
N THR A 556 47.73 -10.76 -5.17
CA THR A 556 46.34 -11.21 -5.31
C THR A 556 46.07 -11.43 -6.79
N LEU A 557 45.67 -12.63 -7.15
CA LEU A 557 45.46 -13.11 -8.50
C LEU A 557 43.97 -13.35 -8.70
N SER A 558 43.47 -13.14 -9.92
CA SER A 558 42.07 -13.44 -10.25
C SER A 558 41.77 -14.93 -10.15
N ALA A 559 40.48 -15.29 -10.09
CA ALA A 559 40.01 -16.66 -10.30
C ALA A 559 40.65 -17.31 -11.55
N ASP A 560 40.69 -18.64 -11.56
CA ASP A 560 41.27 -19.49 -12.60
C ASP A 560 42.79 -19.32 -12.82
N THR A 561 43.49 -18.54 -11.97
CA THR A 561 44.95 -18.39 -12.08
C THR A 561 45.65 -19.60 -11.48
N THR A 562 46.52 -20.25 -12.25
CA THR A 562 47.20 -21.51 -11.86
C THR A 562 48.71 -21.40 -11.69
N ALA A 563 49.29 -20.20 -11.83
CA ALA A 563 50.71 -20.00 -11.63
C ALA A 563 51.08 -18.58 -11.20
N PHE A 564 52.17 -18.46 -10.45
CA PHE A 564 52.76 -17.20 -10.01
C PHE A 564 54.28 -17.30 -9.99
N THR A 565 54.98 -16.27 -10.47
CA THR A 565 56.45 -16.20 -10.43
C THR A 565 56.90 -14.99 -9.61
N LEU A 566 57.66 -15.26 -8.56
CA LEU A 566 58.38 -14.23 -7.79
C LEU A 566 59.82 -14.14 -8.29
N ALA A 567 60.25 -12.95 -8.71
CA ALA A 567 61.59 -12.68 -9.19
C ALA A 567 62.36 -11.73 -8.25
N GLY A 568 63.67 -11.59 -8.48
CA GLY A 568 64.53 -10.70 -7.69
C GLY A 568 64.95 -11.28 -6.34
N LEU A 569 65.01 -12.61 -6.23
CA LEU A 569 65.36 -13.30 -5.00
C LEU A 569 66.87 -13.46 -4.85
N GLU A 570 67.36 -13.42 -3.61
CA GLU A 570 68.76 -13.70 -3.30
C GLU A 570 69.10 -15.18 -3.57
N PRO A 571 70.26 -15.49 -4.19
CA PRO A 571 70.72 -16.87 -4.38
C PRO A 571 70.95 -17.61 -3.06
N ASN A 572 70.83 -18.94 -3.10
CA ASN A 572 71.08 -19.83 -1.95
C ASN A 572 70.30 -19.41 -0.67
N SER A 573 69.08 -18.93 -0.83
CA SER A 573 68.24 -18.42 0.26
C SER A 573 66.90 -19.16 0.31
N ASN A 574 66.36 -19.33 1.52
CA ASN A 574 65.09 -20.03 1.74
C ASN A 574 63.93 -19.03 1.77
N TYR A 575 62.85 -19.39 1.07
CA TYR A 575 61.62 -18.63 1.00
C TYR A 575 60.45 -19.53 1.34
N THR A 576 59.58 -19.09 2.26
CA THR A 576 58.41 -19.85 2.69
C THR A 576 57.13 -19.17 2.19
N PHE A 577 56.30 -19.91 1.45
CA PHE A 577 55.06 -19.43 0.85
C PHE A 577 53.86 -20.25 1.29
N ARG A 578 52.66 -19.68 1.14
CA ARG A 578 51.39 -20.40 1.07
C ARG A 578 50.46 -19.70 0.08
N ILE A 579 49.48 -20.44 -0.42
CA ILE A 579 48.44 -19.92 -1.31
C ILE A 579 47.11 -19.98 -0.58
N CYS A 580 46.41 -18.85 -0.51
CA CYS A 580 45.06 -18.77 0.04
C CYS A 580 44.04 -18.67 -1.10
N THR A 581 43.13 -19.62 -1.17
CA THR A 581 41.92 -19.53 -2.00
C THR A 581 40.88 -18.73 -1.26
N THR A 582 40.17 -17.82 -1.94
CA THR A 582 39.21 -16.92 -1.30
C THR A 582 37.92 -16.75 -2.10
N ASN A 583 36.79 -16.65 -1.39
CA ASN A 583 35.52 -16.17 -1.93
C ASN A 583 34.78 -15.33 -0.86
N PRO A 584 33.60 -14.76 -1.16
CA PRO A 584 32.84 -13.97 -0.19
C PRO A 584 32.47 -14.70 1.12
N TYR A 585 32.57 -16.03 1.15
CA TYR A 585 32.31 -16.90 2.31
C TYR A 585 33.57 -17.29 3.09
N GLY A 586 34.75 -16.81 2.69
CA GLY A 586 35.99 -16.91 3.46
C GLY A 586 37.18 -17.46 2.69
N ASP A 587 38.27 -17.65 3.44
CA ASP A 587 39.59 -17.98 2.90
C ASP A 587 40.04 -19.35 3.42
N GLN A 588 40.73 -20.13 2.59
CA GLN A 588 41.42 -21.36 2.98
C GLN A 588 42.87 -21.34 2.51
N ALA A 589 43.80 -21.63 3.41
CA ALA A 589 45.23 -21.58 3.12
C ALA A 589 45.79 -22.99 2.87
N SER A 590 46.68 -23.13 1.89
CA SER A 590 47.49 -24.32 1.69
C SER A 590 48.45 -24.55 2.86
N ASP A 591 49.01 -25.76 2.95
CA ASP A 591 50.16 -26.00 3.80
C ASP A 591 51.35 -25.11 3.36
N PRO A 592 52.19 -24.63 4.31
CA PRO A 592 53.39 -23.87 3.99
C PRO A 592 54.41 -24.68 3.18
N ILE A 593 54.93 -24.09 2.10
CA ILE A 593 56.02 -24.67 1.31
C ILE A 593 57.28 -23.81 1.45
N THR A 594 58.43 -24.44 1.74
CA THR A 594 59.73 -23.75 1.80
C THR A 594 60.60 -24.19 0.64
N ILE A 595 61.09 -23.21 -0.13
CA ILE A 595 61.81 -23.42 -1.38
C ILE A 595 63.13 -22.64 -1.30
N SER A 596 64.23 -23.28 -1.69
CA SER A 596 65.54 -22.63 -1.78
C SER A 596 65.82 -22.17 -3.21
N THR A 597 66.31 -20.95 -3.39
CA THR A 597 66.90 -20.50 -4.66
C THR A 597 68.21 -21.23 -4.93
N MET A 598 68.52 -21.45 -6.20
CA MET A 598 69.76 -22.14 -6.59
C MET A 598 71.00 -21.29 -6.26
N ASN A 599 72.12 -21.95 -5.96
CA ASN A 599 73.40 -21.30 -5.72
C ASN A 599 74.07 -20.79 -7.02
N THR A 600 73.88 -21.50 -8.13
CA THR A 600 74.48 -21.18 -9.44
C THR A 600 73.51 -21.50 -10.58
N ALA A 601 73.52 -20.71 -11.65
CA ALA A 601 72.64 -20.91 -12.80
C ALA A 601 73.02 -22.20 -13.53
N ILE A 602 72.10 -23.16 -13.60
CA ILE A 602 72.29 -24.37 -14.40
C ILE A 602 71.92 -24.03 -15.85
N PHE A 603 72.93 -23.87 -16.71
CA PHE A 603 72.71 -23.84 -18.15
C PHE A 603 72.58 -25.29 -18.65
N LEU A 604 71.37 -25.71 -19.00
CA LEU A 604 71.18 -26.91 -19.82
C LEU A 604 71.49 -26.54 -21.27
N PRO A 605 72.52 -27.12 -21.93
CA PRO A 605 72.71 -26.92 -23.35
C PRO A 605 71.51 -27.54 -24.11
N LEU A 606 70.87 -26.76 -24.99
CA LEU A 606 69.89 -27.29 -25.93
C LEU A 606 70.54 -28.41 -26.76
N LEU A 607 70.16 -29.65 -26.52
CA LEU A 607 70.38 -30.72 -27.49
C LEU A 607 69.27 -30.62 -28.54
N LEU A 608 69.57 -29.94 -29.64
CA LEU A 608 68.83 -30.11 -30.90
C LEU A 608 68.95 -31.58 -31.33
N LYS A 609 67.83 -32.30 -31.29
CA LYS A 609 67.53 -33.41 -32.21
C LYS A 609 66.05 -33.42 -32.55
#